data_AF-A0A914M4F4-F1
#
_entry.id   AF-A0A914M4F4-F1
#
_cell.length_a   1.000
_cell.length_b   1.000
_cell.length_c   1.000
_cell.angle_alpha   90.00
_cell.angle_beta   90.00
_cell.angle_gamma   90.00
#
_symmetry.space_group_name_H-M   'P 1'
#
loop_
_entity.id
_entity.type
_entity.pdbx_description
1 polymer ?
#
loop_
_entity_poly.entity_id
_entity_poly.type
_entity_poly.pdbx_seq_one_letter_code
_entity_poly.pdbx_strand_id
1 'polypeptide(L)'
;MVVGLSRLEAGKQRNLTKIQYVSSGCFSGVATRLVIQPLDVVKIRFQLQEEPLYGVNRGKYSGRMLKTMRMIWKEEGFKALWRGHIPGQALSVTYGKNQTWSWIQILLSVSGYIRRVNIRIRLYPSNF
;
A
#
# COMPACT_ATOMS: atom_id res chain seq x y z
N MET A 1 -37.34 -14.64 -6.66
CA MET A 1 -36.81 -14.42 -5.29
C MET A 1 -35.46 -13.68 -5.25
N VAL A 2 -34.59 -13.80 -6.27
CA VAL A 2 -33.24 -13.15 -6.29
C VAL A 2 -33.27 -11.64 -6.59
N VAL A 3 -34.23 -11.15 -7.40
CA VAL A 3 -34.33 -9.72 -7.78
C VAL A 3 -34.76 -8.80 -6.61
N GLY A 4 -35.41 -9.36 -5.58
CA GLY A 4 -35.83 -8.60 -4.39
C GLY A 4 -34.70 -8.32 -3.41
N LEU A 5 -33.71 -9.21 -3.33
CA LEU A 5 -32.57 -9.08 -2.42
C LEU A 5 -31.58 -7.98 -2.88
N SER A 6 -31.40 -7.79 -4.19
CA SER A 6 -30.55 -6.73 -4.74
C SER A 6 -31.06 -5.32 -4.43
N ARG A 7 -32.36 -5.16 -4.15
CA ARG A 7 -32.97 -3.86 -3.80
C ARG A 7 -32.83 -3.51 -2.32
N LEU A 8 -32.50 -4.48 -1.45
CA LEU A 8 -32.30 -4.25 -0.02
C LEU A 8 -30.86 -3.85 0.33
N GLU A 9 -29.89 -4.17 -0.53
CA GLU A 9 -28.51 -3.68 -0.42
C GLU A 9 -28.29 -2.29 -1.05
N ALA A 10 -29.32 -1.70 -1.67
CA ALA A 10 -29.32 -0.32 -2.14
C ALA A 10 -29.44 0.66 -0.96
N GLY A 11 -28.53 0.53 0.01
CA GLY A 11 -28.40 1.44 1.13
C GLY A 11 -28.12 2.85 0.62
N LYS A 12 -29.09 3.74 0.84
CA LYS A 12 -29.00 5.21 0.88
C LYS A 12 -27.57 5.73 0.61
N GLN A 13 -27.25 5.99 -0.66
CA GLN A 13 -26.01 6.68 -1.02
C GLN A 13 -26.05 8.09 -0.42
N ARG A 14 -25.48 8.25 0.77
CA ARG A 14 -25.27 9.57 1.35
C ARG A 14 -24.22 10.26 0.49
N ASN A 15 -24.58 11.40 -0.09
CA ASN A 15 -23.62 12.30 -0.71
C ASN A 15 -22.70 12.86 0.38
N LEU A 16 -21.64 12.13 0.70
CA LEU A 16 -20.64 12.56 1.66
C LEU A 16 -19.80 13.67 1.02
N THR A 17 -19.40 14.65 1.84
CA THR A 17 -18.53 15.71 1.35
C THR A 17 -17.17 15.14 0.99
N LYS A 18 -16.48 15.70 -0.01
CA LYS A 18 -15.12 15.26 -0.41
C LYS A 18 -14.16 15.13 0.79
N ILE A 19 -14.27 16.03 1.75
CA ILE A 19 -13.49 16.01 3.00
C ILE A 19 -13.78 14.76 3.83
N GLN A 20 -15.05 14.33 3.90
CA GLN A 20 -15.43 13.12 4.64
C GLN A 20 -14.81 11.89 3.99
N TYR A 21 -14.86 11.75 2.65
CA TYR A 21 -14.19 10.66 1.94
C TYR A 21 -12.67 10.64 2.17
N VAL A 22 -12.02 11.80 2.09
CA VAL A 22 -10.58 11.91 2.33
C VAL A 22 -10.25 11.55 3.79
N SER A 23 -11.04 12.03 4.74
CA SER A 23 -10.83 11.77 6.17
C SER A 23 -11.01 10.29 6.52
N SER A 24 -12.05 9.63 5.99
CA SER A 24 -12.30 8.20 6.23
C SER A 24 -11.23 7.33 5.58
N GLY A 25 -10.76 7.71 4.38
CA GLY A 25 -9.65 7.04 3.71
C GLY A 25 -8.35 7.17 4.50
N CYS A 26 -8.04 8.37 4.99
CA CYS A 26 -6.88 8.62 5.84
C CYS A 26 -6.93 7.79 7.13
N PHE A 27 -8.07 7.80 7.83
CA PHE A 27 -8.25 7.06 9.07
C PHE A 27 -8.13 5.54 8.86
N SER A 28 -8.74 5.00 7.80
CA SER A 28 -8.61 3.59 7.43
C SER A 28 -7.14 3.22 7.13
N GLY A 29 -6.41 4.10 6.42
CA GLY A 29 -4.99 3.91 6.15
C GLY A 29 -4.14 3.87 7.42
N VAL A 30 -4.36 4.79 8.36
CA VAL A 30 -3.65 4.82 9.65
C VAL A 30 -3.97 3.56 10.47
N ALA A 31 -5.25 3.18 10.58
CA ALA A 31 -5.67 1.99 11.31
C ALA A 31 -5.03 0.72 10.73
N THR A 32 -5.02 0.59 9.40
CA THR A 32 -4.37 -0.52 8.69
C THR A 32 -2.87 -0.57 8.99
N ARG A 33 -2.18 0.57 8.97
CA ARG A 33 -0.75 0.65 9.29
C ARG A 33 -0.45 0.24 10.73
N LEU A 34 -1.28 0.63 11.70
CA LEU A 34 -1.09 0.24 13.10
C LEU A 34 -1.15 -1.28 13.29
N VAL A 35 -2.02 -1.97 12.54
CA VAL A 35 -2.18 -3.43 12.63
C VAL A 35 -1.08 -4.18 11.86
N ILE A 36 -0.71 -3.71 10.67
CA ILE A 36 0.27 -4.38 9.80
C ILE A 36 1.70 -4.15 10.30
N GLN A 37 1.97 -3.00 10.93
CA GLN A 37 3.31 -2.63 11.35
C GLN A 37 4.06 -3.69 12.19
N PRO A 38 3.48 -4.24 13.27
CA PRO A 38 4.16 -5.28 14.05
C PRO A 38 4.47 -6.54 13.22
N LEU A 39 3.64 -6.85 12.22
CA LEU A 39 3.82 -8.02 11.35
C LEU A 39 4.94 -7.81 10.33
N ASP A 40 5.12 -6.60 9.81
CA ASP A 40 6.24 -6.26 8.91
C ASP A 40 7.58 -6.36 9.66
N VAL A 41 7.65 -5.93 10.92
CA VAL A 41 8.87 -6.06 11.75
C VAL A 41 9.25 -7.51 12.00
N VAL A 42 8.26 -8.38 12.23
CA VAL A 42 8.50 -9.82 12.42
C VAL A 42 9.03 -10.44 11.13
N LYS A 43 8.45 -10.06 9.98
CA LYS A 43 8.90 -10.54 8.67
C LYS A 43 10.34 -10.14 8.37
N ILE A 44 10.71 -8.86 8.55
CA ILE A 44 12.10 -8.43 8.28
C ILE A 44 13.10 -9.12 9.20
N ARG A 45 12.76 -9.34 10.48
CA ARG A 45 13.66 -10.04 11.42
C ARG A 45 13.79 -11.53 11.09
N PHE A 46 12.75 -12.14 10.53
CA PHE A 46 12.79 -13.51 10.03
C PHE A 46 13.60 -13.62 8.73
N GLN A 47 13.54 -12.62 7.84
CA GLN A 47 14.34 -12.57 6.61
C GLN A 47 15.82 -12.24 6.88
N LEU A 48 16.10 -11.44 7.90
CA LEU A 48 17.46 -11.14 8.38
C LEU A 48 18.08 -12.28 9.18
N GLN A 49 17.29 -13.32 9.51
CA GLN A 49 17.84 -14.54 10.05
C GLN A 49 18.56 -15.28 8.94
N GLU A 50 19.89 -15.22 8.97
CA GLU A 50 20.73 -16.11 8.18
C GLU A 50 20.38 -17.55 8.57
N GLU A 51 19.93 -18.37 7.62
CA GLU A 51 19.88 -19.81 7.84
C GLU A 51 21.28 -20.28 8.25
N PRO A 52 21.45 -21.08 9.31
CA PRO A 52 22.76 -21.55 9.70
C PRO A 52 23.32 -22.43 8.58
N LEU A 53 24.19 -21.85 7.75
CA LEU A 53 25.13 -22.57 6.93
C LEU A 53 26.03 -23.33 7.90
N TYR A 54 25.80 -24.64 7.98
CA TYR A 54 26.51 -25.60 8.82
C TYR A 54 26.22 -25.50 10.33
N GLY A 55 25.59 -26.58 10.83
CA GLY A 55 25.04 -26.63 12.16
C GLY A 55 26.08 -26.60 13.26
N VAL A 56 26.00 -25.62 14.15
CA VAL A 56 26.05 -25.76 15.62
C VAL A 56 25.26 -24.60 16.22
N ASN A 57 23.93 -24.66 16.07
CA ASN A 57 22.94 -24.13 17.01
C ASN A 57 21.57 -24.28 16.37
N ARG A 58 20.71 -25.12 16.95
CA ARG A 58 19.30 -25.14 16.57
C ARG A 58 18.78 -23.72 16.77
N GLY A 59 18.49 -23.03 15.66
CA GLY A 59 18.10 -21.63 15.66
C GLY A 59 17.08 -21.35 16.77
N LYS A 60 17.37 -20.36 17.62
CA LYS A 60 16.60 -19.98 18.82
C LYS A 60 15.11 -19.69 18.53
N TYR A 61 14.71 -19.66 17.26
CA TYR A 61 13.40 -19.34 16.72
C TYR A 61 12.82 -20.43 15.80
N SER A 62 13.12 -21.70 16.06
CA SER A 62 12.46 -22.81 15.37
C SER A 62 10.93 -22.79 15.66
N GLY A 63 10.14 -22.46 14.63
CA GLY A 63 8.75 -22.89 14.48
C GLY A 63 7.59 -22.02 15.00
N ARG A 64 7.81 -20.85 15.64
CA ARG A 64 6.68 -19.99 16.09
C ARG A 64 7.00 -18.51 15.95
N MET A 65 6.52 -17.86 14.88
CA MET A 65 6.50 -16.39 14.72
C MET A 65 6.05 -15.65 16.00
N LEU A 66 5.05 -16.22 16.70
CA LEU A 66 4.53 -15.70 17.96
C LEU A 66 5.54 -15.75 19.12
N LYS A 67 6.43 -16.74 19.15
CA LYS A 67 7.50 -16.85 20.16
C LYS A 67 8.58 -15.80 19.89
N THR A 68 8.88 -15.53 18.61
CA THR A 68 9.77 -14.45 18.18
C THR A 68 9.24 -13.09 18.59
N MET A 69 7.97 -12.80 18.30
CA MET A 69 7.30 -11.58 18.76
C MET A 69 7.37 -11.41 20.27
N ARG A 70 7.08 -12.48 21.02
CA ARG A 70 7.04 -12.44 22.48
C ARG A 70 8.44 -12.27 23.10
N MET A 71 9.48 -12.81 22.48
CA MET A 71 10.88 -12.57 22.88
C MET A 71 11.28 -11.11 22.61
N ILE A 72 11.02 -10.58 21.41
CA ILE A 72 11.34 -9.18 21.05
C ILE A 72 10.62 -8.21 22.00
N TRP A 73 9.35 -8.48 22.31
CA TRP A 73 8.62 -7.67 23.29
C TRP A 73 9.29 -7.71 24.67
N LYS A 74 9.71 -8.88 25.15
CA LYS A 74 10.36 -9.02 26.46
C LYS A 74 11.79 -8.44 26.51
N GLU A 75 12.54 -8.51 25.42
CA GLU A 75 13.96 -8.10 25.38
C GLU A 75 14.15 -6.61 25.06
N GLU A 76 13.43 -6.07 24.06
CA GLU A 76 13.62 -4.68 23.60
C GLU A 76 12.41 -3.75 23.91
N GLY A 77 11.26 -4.33 24.28
CA GLY A 77 10.04 -3.59 24.65
C GLY A 77 9.15 -3.16 23.46
N PHE A 78 7.95 -2.65 23.77
CA PHE A 78 6.93 -2.27 22.77
C PHE A 78 7.40 -1.17 21.80
N LYS A 79 8.29 -0.25 22.26
CA LYS A 79 8.87 0.80 21.41
C LYS A 79 9.82 0.26 20.33
N ALA A 80 10.39 -0.93 20.52
CA ALA A 80 11.29 -1.54 19.55
C ALA A 80 10.56 -1.95 18.26
N LEU A 81 9.27 -2.30 18.35
CA LEU A 81 8.41 -2.59 17.19
C LEU A 81 8.12 -1.36 16.31
N TRP A 82 8.37 -0.14 16.81
CA TRP A 82 8.22 1.10 16.04
C TRP A 82 9.55 1.78 15.68
N ARG A 83 10.68 1.32 16.22
CA ARG A 83 12.00 1.85 15.87
C ARG A 83 12.33 1.51 14.41
N GLY A 84 12.58 2.54 13.59
CA GLY A 84 12.96 2.38 12.19
C GLY A 84 11.79 2.28 11.18
N HIS A 85 10.54 2.24 11.64
CA HIS A 85 9.40 2.19 10.71
C HIS A 85 9.16 3.49 9.94
N ILE A 86 9.34 4.62 10.64
CA ILE A 86 9.12 5.96 10.11
C ILE A 86 9.99 6.23 8.87
N PRO A 87 11.32 5.98 8.87
CA PRO A 87 12.13 6.18 7.67
C PRO A 87 11.77 5.22 6.52
N GLY A 88 11.44 3.95 6.82
CA GLY A 88 11.00 3.00 5.80
C GLY A 88 9.69 3.42 5.11
N GLN A 89 8.71 3.88 5.90
CA GLN A 89 7.46 4.42 5.35
C GLN A 89 7.67 5.73 4.59
N ALA A 90 8.53 6.62 5.10
CA ALA A 90 8.85 7.87 4.41
C ALA A 90 9.43 7.60 3.02
N LEU A 91 10.29 6.58 2.91
CA LEU A 91 10.83 6.13 1.64
C LEU A 91 9.73 5.57 0.73
N SER A 92 8.87 4.67 1.22
CA SER A 92 7.76 4.11 0.43
C SER A 92 6.78 5.17 -0.06
N VAL A 93 6.44 6.16 0.78
CA VAL A 93 5.57 7.28 0.41
C VAL A 93 6.24 8.16 -0.65
N THR A 94 7.55 8.40 -0.51
CA THR A 94 8.31 9.18 -1.49
C THR A 94 8.34 8.48 -2.85
N TYR A 95 8.62 7.17 -2.88
CA TYR A 95 8.55 6.38 -4.10
C TYR A 95 7.15 6.36 -4.70
N GLY A 96 6.11 6.13 -3.89
CA GLY A 96 4.72 6.10 -4.36
C GLY A 96 4.30 7.42 -5.01
N LYS A 97 4.58 8.55 -4.37
CA LYS A 97 4.31 9.89 -4.92
C LYS A 97 5.03 10.12 -6.24
N ASN A 98 6.34 9.83 -6.28
CA ASN A 98 7.16 10.05 -7.47
C ASN A 98 6.68 9.16 -8.63
N GLN A 99 6.33 7.91 -8.32
CA GLN A 99 5.78 6.96 -9.29
C GLN A 99 4.48 7.50 -9.88
N THR A 100 3.49 7.86 -9.05
CA THR A 100 2.21 8.39 -9.52
C THR A 100 2.38 9.67 -10.34
N TRP A 101 3.28 10.57 -9.93
CA TRP A 101 3.58 11.78 -10.68
C TRP A 101 4.12 11.48 -12.08
N SER A 102 5.09 10.58 -12.18
CA SER A 102 5.68 10.15 -13.45
C SER A 102 4.60 9.58 -14.40
N TRP A 103 3.74 8.70 -13.90
CA TRP A 103 2.62 8.15 -14.68
C TRP A 103 1.68 9.23 -15.20
N ILE A 104 1.30 10.19 -14.35
CA ILE A 104 0.41 11.29 -14.75
C ILE A 104 1.04 12.12 -15.87
N GLN A 105 2.34 12.44 -15.76
CA GLN A 105 3.04 13.22 -16.79
C GLN A 105 3.09 12.50 -18.14
N ILE A 106 3.37 11.20 -18.13
CA ILE A 106 3.40 10.38 -19.35
C ILE A 106 2.00 10.34 -19.98
N LEU A 107 0.96 10.09 -19.17
CA LEU A 107 -0.43 10.03 -19.65
C LEU A 107 -0.88 11.35 -20.27
N LEU A 108 -0.54 12.49 -19.65
CA LEU A 108 -0.84 13.81 -20.19
C LEU A 108 -0.10 14.06 -21.52
N SER A 109 1.16 13.64 -21.61
CA SER A 109 1.98 13.79 -22.82
C SER A 109 1.40 12.99 -24.00
N VAL A 110 1.03 11.73 -23.74
CA VAL A 110 0.38 10.85 -24.74
C VAL A 110 -0.99 11.40 -25.15
N SER A 111 -1.83 11.80 -24.19
CA SER A 111 -3.15 12.37 -24.47
C SER A 111 -3.04 13.65 -25.31
N GLY A 112 -2.05 14.49 -25.03
CA GLY A 112 -1.76 15.70 -25.80
C GLY A 112 -1.27 15.40 -27.21
N TYR A 113 -0.47 14.35 -27.39
CA TYR A 113 -0.05 13.89 -28.72
C TYR A 113 -1.23 13.38 -29.54
N ILE A 114 -2.05 12.48 -28.97
CA ILE A 114 -3.25 11.93 -29.62
C ILE A 114 -4.21 13.06 -30.01
N ARG A 115 -4.45 14.02 -29.11
CA ARG A 115 -5.30 15.17 -29.40
C ARG A 115 -4.76 16.01 -30.57
N ARG A 116 -3.45 16.24 -30.64
CA ARG A 116 -2.82 16.97 -31.76
C ARG A 116 -2.92 16.23 -33.09
N VAL A 117 -2.71 14.92 -33.09
CA VAL A 117 -2.88 14.07 -34.28
C VAL A 117 -4.34 14.07 -34.73
N ASN A 118 -5.29 13.89 -33.81
CA ASN A 118 -6.71 13.90 -34.11
C ASN A 118 -7.17 15.26 -34.69
N ILE A 119 -6.70 16.38 -34.14
CA ILE A 119 -6.97 17.71 -34.69
C ILE A 119 -6.35 17.87 -36.08
N ARG A 120 -5.11 17.40 -36.31
CA ARG A 120 -4.46 17.48 -37.63
C ARG A 120 -5.22 16.70 -38.68
N ILE A 121 -5.68 15.48 -38.36
CA ILE A 121 -6.53 14.66 -39.24
C ILE A 121 -7.87 15.35 -39.51
N ARG A 122 -8.46 16.03 -38.51
CA ARG A 122 -9.71 16.79 -38.67
C ARG A 122 -9.56 18.02 -39.59
N LEU A 123 -8.42 18.70 -39.54
CA LEU A 123 -8.16 19.94 -40.28
C LEU A 123 -7.72 19.70 -41.74
N TYR A 124 -7.08 18.55 -42.02
CA TYR A 124 -6.77 18.11 -43.38
C TYR A 124 -7.46 16.77 -43.65
N PRO A 125 -8.77 16.78 -43.96
CA PRO A 125 -9.41 15.63 -44.57
C PRO A 125 -8.93 15.53 -46.03
N SER A 126 -7.66 15.18 -46.25
CA SER A 126 -7.13 14.98 -47.59
C SER A 126 -7.66 13.66 -48.14
N ASN A 127 -8.67 13.77 -49.00
CA ASN A 127 -9.04 12.88 -50.10
C ASN A 127 -8.59 11.42 -49.94
N PHE A 128 -9.43 10.64 -49.28
CA PHE A 128 -9.70 9.28 -49.72
C PHE A 128 -10.96 9.32 -50.59
#